data_AF-A0A353WFH6-F1
#
_entry.id   AF-A0A353WFH6-F1
#
_cell.length_a   1.000
_cell.length_b   1.000
_cell.length_c   1.000
_cell.angle_alpha   90.00
_cell.angle_beta   90.00
_cell.angle_gamma   90.00
#
_symmetry.space_group_name_H-M   'P 1'
#
loop_
_entity.id
_entity.type
_entity.pdbx_description
1 polymer ?
#
loop_
_entity_poly.entity_id
_entity_poly.type
_entity_poly.pdbx_seq_one_letter_code
_entity_poly.pdbx_strand_id
1 'polypeptide(L)'
;KNSGQLVNAGFLRNFDTGNIKLDSFAGANLSQVTFMEDKEFGYAVTIDFVEGNVNIFSNWRRWPQPFNDCRDEACYKSLQLTPENVPADTELISLANSWLNDHGISTTNYGQPFVQNEWRVYYNQTVDKSQAYVPDVITIIYPFFVNGQPVYESGGNQAGMGVNINVRYNRVSDVWNLISQQYQSSSYEAETDFDALLKYVTAGNQGYPVPLMYPETDNGMQKTELQLGTPQLGYMHYWTYLNNENQELFLPALVFPVLNPPTEAYAYLPKQVVIPLVKEYLQSSYPIDGPIRIMPASPAGGPAVPMTEPGATGSGSSSAGSAGVAEPTVVEPEPAIEPAQ
;
A
#
# COMPACT_ATOMS: atom_id res chain seq x y z
N LYS A 1 8.60 6.91 5.33
CA LYS A 1 9.10 7.01 3.94
C LYS A 1 9.75 5.69 3.57
N ASN A 2 9.35 5.04 2.47
CA ASN A 2 10.15 3.97 1.88
C ASN A 2 11.38 4.59 1.19
N SER A 3 12.52 3.93 1.27
CA SER A 3 13.77 4.45 0.69
C SER A 3 14.55 3.37 -0.04
N GLY A 4 14.96 3.65 -1.27
CA GLY A 4 15.96 2.87 -1.97
C GLY A 4 17.38 3.11 -1.45
N GLN A 5 18.33 2.36 -2.01
CA GLN A 5 19.77 2.53 -1.75
C GLN A 5 20.49 2.80 -3.05
N LEU A 6 21.14 3.96 -3.15
CA LEU A 6 21.95 4.31 -4.31
C LEU A 6 23.08 3.30 -4.49
N VAL A 7 23.15 2.71 -5.69
CA VAL A 7 24.22 1.79 -6.05
C VAL A 7 25.31 2.57 -6.78
N ASN A 8 26.53 2.50 -6.23
CA ASN A 8 27.70 3.07 -6.88
C ASN A 8 27.93 2.40 -8.24
N ALA A 9 27.96 3.19 -9.31
CA ALA A 9 28.07 2.67 -10.67
C ALA A 9 29.52 2.37 -11.10
N GLY A 10 30.45 2.17 -10.16
CA GLY A 10 31.87 1.98 -10.43
C GLY A 10 32.19 0.79 -11.34
N PHE A 11 31.31 -0.22 -11.40
CA PHE A 11 31.44 -1.35 -12.33
C PHE A 11 31.26 -0.95 -13.80
N LEU A 12 30.57 0.16 -14.10
CA LEU A 12 30.37 0.67 -15.46
C LEU A 12 31.66 1.17 -16.11
N ARG A 13 32.75 1.36 -15.34
CA ARG A 13 34.07 1.71 -15.90
C ARG A 13 34.57 0.69 -16.91
N ASN A 14 34.13 -0.57 -16.79
CA ASN A 14 34.51 -1.65 -17.69
C ASN A 14 33.43 -1.92 -18.77
N PHE A 15 32.36 -1.13 -18.80
CA PHE A 15 31.25 -1.33 -19.73
C PHE A 15 31.44 -0.41 -20.95
N ASP A 16 31.84 -1.01 -22.07
CA ASP A 16 32.02 -0.30 -23.33
C ASP A 16 30.71 -0.28 -24.12
N THR A 17 30.22 0.93 -24.39
CA THR A 17 29.01 1.16 -25.19
C THR A 17 29.33 1.46 -26.66
N GLY A 18 30.62 1.46 -27.03
CA GLY A 18 31.15 1.79 -28.36
C GLY A 18 31.08 3.29 -28.71
N ASN A 19 30.19 4.05 -28.09
CA ASN A 19 29.91 5.44 -28.44
C ASN A 19 30.18 6.42 -27.30
N ILE A 20 30.31 5.95 -26.05
CA ILE A 20 30.55 6.80 -24.90
C ILE A 20 31.45 6.11 -23.85
N LYS A 21 32.37 6.90 -23.30
CA LYS A 21 33.23 6.50 -22.18
C LYS A 21 32.51 6.73 -20.86
N LEU A 22 31.96 5.68 -20.27
CA LEU A 22 31.15 5.81 -19.04
C LEU A 22 31.98 6.23 -17.82
N ASP A 23 33.29 5.97 -17.82
CA ASP A 23 34.21 6.42 -16.78
C ASP A 23 34.43 7.95 -16.76
N SER A 24 34.04 8.66 -17.82
CA SER A 24 34.10 10.13 -17.87
C SER A 24 33.06 10.82 -16.98
N PHE A 25 32.08 10.07 -16.45
CA PHE A 25 31.03 10.59 -15.56
C PHE A 25 31.39 10.33 -14.09
N ALA A 26 32.19 11.22 -13.50
CA ALA A 26 32.55 11.13 -12.09
C ALA A 26 31.31 11.27 -11.18
N GLY A 27 31.24 10.45 -10.13
CA GLY A 27 30.11 10.48 -9.18
C GLY A 27 28.82 9.86 -9.71
N ALA A 28 28.86 9.12 -10.82
CA ALA A 28 27.69 8.44 -11.36
C ALA A 28 27.14 7.39 -10.37
N ASN A 29 25.82 7.45 -10.16
CA ASN A 29 25.04 6.45 -9.46
C ASN A 29 24.10 5.75 -10.45
N LEU A 30 23.79 4.50 -10.16
CA LEU A 30 22.80 3.75 -10.90
C LEU A 30 21.42 4.09 -10.34
N SER A 31 20.56 4.72 -11.14
CA SER A 31 19.18 5.01 -10.71
C SER A 31 18.27 3.82 -10.97
N GLN A 32 18.36 3.23 -12.16
CA GLN A 32 17.48 2.15 -12.59
C GLN A 32 18.23 1.18 -13.51
N VAL A 33 17.89 -0.11 -13.43
CA VAL A 33 18.27 -1.12 -14.43
C VAL A 33 17.03 -1.85 -14.90
N THR A 34 16.95 -2.08 -16.21
CA THR A 34 15.98 -2.98 -16.80
C THR A 34 16.70 -4.09 -17.54
N PHE A 35 16.34 -5.35 -17.28
CA PHE A 35 16.78 -6.50 -18.07
C PHE A 35 15.57 -7.28 -18.57
N MET A 36 15.72 -7.92 -19.72
CA MET A 36 14.64 -8.64 -20.39
C MET A 36 15.08 -10.05 -20.74
N GLU A 37 14.26 -11.03 -20.40
CA GLU A 37 14.48 -12.40 -20.82
C GLU A 37 14.03 -12.60 -22.26
N ASP A 38 14.93 -13.19 -23.05
CA ASP A 38 14.72 -13.47 -24.47
C ASP A 38 14.28 -14.92 -24.73
N LYS A 39 13.19 -15.33 -24.09
CA LYS A 39 12.61 -16.68 -24.20
C LYS A 39 11.09 -16.60 -24.15
N GLU A 40 10.42 -17.66 -24.59
CA GLU A 40 8.96 -17.78 -24.46
C GLU A 40 8.53 -17.56 -23.00
N PHE A 41 7.48 -16.75 -22.79
CA PHE A 41 7.04 -16.28 -21.46
C PHE A 41 8.13 -15.54 -20.66
N GLY A 42 9.08 -14.90 -21.33
CA GLY A 42 10.13 -14.13 -20.67
C GLY A 42 9.60 -12.91 -19.91
N TYR A 43 10.32 -12.45 -18.90
CA TYR A 43 10.00 -11.25 -18.14
C TYR A 43 10.88 -10.05 -18.50
N ALA A 44 10.35 -8.85 -18.32
CA ALA A 44 11.09 -7.61 -18.24
C ALA A 44 11.13 -7.19 -16.76
N VAL A 45 12.32 -7.19 -16.17
CA VAL A 45 12.52 -6.83 -14.77
C VAL A 45 13.15 -5.45 -14.71
N THR A 46 12.51 -4.55 -13.98
CA THR A 46 12.98 -3.19 -13.72
C THR A 46 13.25 -3.03 -12.22
N ILE A 47 14.45 -2.59 -11.89
CA ILE A 47 14.87 -2.30 -10.52
C ILE A 47 15.14 -0.80 -10.43
N ASP A 48 14.38 -0.10 -9.59
CA ASP A 48 14.60 1.28 -9.23
C ASP A 48 15.35 1.34 -7.88
N PHE A 49 16.58 1.84 -7.91
CA PHE A 49 17.44 1.95 -6.74
C PHE A 49 17.20 3.22 -5.93
N VAL A 50 16.52 4.22 -6.51
CA VAL A 50 16.18 5.49 -5.84
C VAL A 50 14.94 5.28 -4.97
N GLU A 51 13.89 4.71 -5.54
CA GLU A 51 12.63 4.44 -4.84
C GLU A 51 12.62 3.08 -4.14
N GLY A 52 13.58 2.20 -4.47
CA GLY A 52 13.71 0.87 -3.84
C GLY A 52 12.57 -0.07 -4.23
N ASN A 53 12.15 -0.01 -5.49
CA ASN A 53 11.05 -0.78 -6.06
C ASN A 53 11.57 -1.71 -7.17
N VAL A 54 11.04 -2.92 -7.22
CA VAL A 54 11.26 -3.87 -8.32
C VAL A 54 9.91 -4.13 -8.98
N ASN A 55 9.87 -4.04 -10.30
CA ASN A 55 8.71 -4.45 -11.08
C ASN A 55 9.13 -5.53 -12.08
N ILE A 56 8.35 -6.59 -12.14
CA ILE A 56 8.57 -7.73 -13.03
C ILE A 56 7.35 -7.78 -13.92
N PHE A 57 7.50 -7.52 -15.21
CA PHE A 57 6.39 -7.52 -16.15
C PHE A 57 6.59 -8.57 -17.22
N SER A 58 5.49 -9.03 -17.79
CA SER A 58 5.51 -9.87 -18.98
C SER A 58 6.26 -9.14 -20.11
N ASN A 59 7.28 -9.79 -20.70
CA ASN A 59 7.89 -9.29 -21.92
C ASN A 59 6.92 -9.56 -23.07
N TRP A 60 6.01 -8.63 -23.35
CA TRP A 60 4.91 -8.82 -24.31
C TRP A 60 5.35 -9.31 -25.71
N ARG A 61 6.61 -9.04 -26.11
CA ARG A 61 7.21 -9.52 -27.37
C ARG A 61 7.43 -11.03 -27.40
N ARG A 62 7.51 -11.66 -26.23
CA ARG A 62 7.81 -13.07 -26.02
C ARG A 62 6.65 -13.85 -25.38
N TRP A 63 5.56 -13.16 -25.04
CA TRP A 63 4.34 -13.79 -24.55
C TRP A 63 3.37 -14.04 -25.71
N PRO A 64 2.66 -15.17 -25.76
CA PRO A 64 1.72 -15.45 -26.84
C PRO A 64 0.54 -14.47 -26.82
N GLN A 65 0.17 -13.96 -28.00
CA GLN A 65 -0.88 -12.97 -28.22
C GLN A 65 -2.01 -13.59 -29.05
N PRO A 66 -2.91 -14.39 -28.44
CA PRO A 66 -3.82 -15.26 -29.19
C PRO A 66 -4.82 -14.48 -30.04
N PHE A 67 -5.16 -13.26 -29.62
CA PHE A 67 -6.06 -12.38 -30.37
C PHE A 67 -5.42 -11.78 -31.63
N ASN A 68 -4.09 -11.77 -31.77
CA ASN A 68 -3.42 -11.18 -32.95
C ASN A 68 -3.70 -11.95 -34.24
N ASP A 69 -4.04 -13.23 -34.13
CA ASP A 69 -4.34 -14.08 -35.28
C ASP A 69 -5.82 -14.09 -35.65
N CYS A 70 -6.69 -13.48 -34.83
CA CYS A 70 -8.12 -13.39 -35.14
C CYS A 70 -8.41 -12.43 -36.29
N ARG A 71 -9.36 -12.82 -37.15
CA ARG A 71 -9.80 -12.05 -38.33
C ARG A 71 -11.31 -11.84 -38.38
N ASP A 72 -12.07 -12.51 -37.51
CA ASP A 72 -13.53 -12.43 -37.44
C ASP A 72 -14.03 -12.57 -36.00
N GLU A 73 -15.31 -12.25 -35.79
CA GLU A 73 -15.97 -12.30 -34.48
C GLU A 73 -16.03 -13.73 -33.91
N ALA A 74 -16.11 -14.74 -34.79
CA ALA A 74 -16.15 -16.14 -34.36
C ALA A 74 -14.84 -16.56 -33.67
N CYS A 75 -13.69 -16.11 -34.18
CA CYS A 75 -12.39 -16.31 -33.54
C CYS A 75 -12.29 -15.58 -32.20
N TYR A 76 -12.72 -14.32 -32.10
CA TYR A 76 -12.71 -13.61 -30.82
C TYR A 76 -13.58 -14.32 -29.78
N LYS A 77 -14.77 -14.78 -30.17
CA LYS A 77 -15.69 -15.53 -29.30
C LYS A 77 -15.13 -16.87 -28.87
N SER A 78 -14.40 -17.58 -29.73
CA SER A 78 -13.81 -18.88 -29.36
C SER A 78 -12.66 -18.76 -28.36
N LEU A 79 -12.04 -17.58 -28.27
CA LEU A 79 -10.96 -17.29 -27.33
C LEU A 79 -11.46 -16.67 -26.01
N GLN A 80 -12.73 -16.30 -25.89
CA GLN A 80 -13.29 -15.75 -24.65
C GLN A 80 -13.23 -16.79 -23.53
N LEU A 81 -12.79 -16.35 -22.35
CA LEU A 81 -12.76 -17.18 -21.15
C LEU A 81 -14.15 -17.24 -20.51
N THR A 82 -14.43 -18.37 -19.86
CA THR A 82 -15.59 -18.55 -19.01
C THR A 82 -15.15 -18.60 -17.53
N PRO A 83 -16.07 -18.42 -16.56
CA PRO A 83 -15.70 -18.49 -15.15
C PRO A 83 -15.02 -19.80 -14.74
N GLU A 84 -15.34 -20.90 -15.42
CA GLU A 84 -14.75 -22.22 -15.20
C GLU A 84 -13.27 -22.29 -15.64
N ASN A 85 -12.81 -21.35 -16.47
CA ASN A 85 -11.40 -21.22 -16.82
C ASN A 85 -10.58 -20.49 -15.76
N VAL A 86 -11.22 -19.84 -14.79
CA VAL A 86 -10.52 -19.15 -13.69
C VAL A 86 -10.36 -20.13 -12.52
N PRO A 87 -9.12 -20.47 -12.12
CA PRO A 87 -8.87 -21.34 -10.98
C PRO A 87 -9.50 -20.82 -9.69
N ALA A 88 -9.61 -21.70 -8.69
CA ALA A 88 -10.05 -21.31 -7.35
C ALA A 88 -9.03 -20.35 -6.70
N ASP A 89 -9.49 -19.47 -5.81
CA ASP A 89 -8.63 -18.48 -5.16
C ASP A 89 -7.43 -19.11 -4.44
N THR A 90 -7.62 -20.26 -3.81
CA THR A 90 -6.55 -21.01 -3.14
C THR A 90 -5.50 -21.54 -4.11
N GLU A 91 -5.90 -21.90 -5.33
CA GLU A 91 -5.00 -22.36 -6.39
C GLU A 91 -4.22 -21.18 -6.98
N LEU A 92 -4.88 -20.04 -7.22
CA LEU A 92 -4.23 -18.79 -7.64
C LEU A 92 -3.19 -18.34 -6.62
N ILE A 93 -3.54 -18.29 -5.33
CA ILE A 93 -2.60 -17.94 -4.26
C ILE A 93 -1.44 -18.94 -4.20
N SER A 94 -1.71 -20.25 -4.39
CA SER A 94 -0.64 -21.27 -4.43
C SER A 94 0.31 -21.06 -5.60
N LEU A 95 -0.19 -20.72 -6.79
CA LEU A 95 0.63 -20.43 -7.97
C LEU A 95 1.52 -19.21 -7.73
N ALA A 96 0.94 -18.13 -7.20
CA ALA A 96 1.68 -16.91 -6.85
C ALA A 96 2.78 -17.21 -5.82
N ASN A 97 2.45 -17.92 -4.74
CA ASN A 97 3.42 -18.29 -3.69
C ASN A 97 4.56 -19.16 -4.24
N SER A 98 4.26 -20.16 -5.07
CA SER A 98 5.28 -21.01 -5.69
C SER A 98 6.24 -20.18 -6.54
N TRP A 99 5.70 -19.32 -7.40
CA TRP A 99 6.50 -18.48 -8.28
C TRP A 99 7.38 -17.51 -7.49
N LEU A 100 6.83 -16.82 -6.48
CA LEU A 100 7.60 -15.90 -5.64
C LEU A 100 8.74 -16.64 -4.92
N ASN A 101 8.46 -17.83 -4.38
CA ASN A 101 9.46 -18.66 -3.73
C ASN A 101 10.57 -19.13 -4.69
N ASP A 102 10.21 -19.57 -5.90
CA ASP A 102 11.16 -20.00 -6.94
C ASP A 102 12.10 -18.86 -7.36
N HIS A 103 11.62 -17.62 -7.26
CA HIS A 103 12.39 -16.41 -7.55
C HIS A 103 13.06 -15.78 -6.33
N GLY A 104 12.98 -16.41 -5.15
CA GLY A 104 13.60 -15.91 -3.91
C GLY A 104 12.98 -14.62 -3.37
N ILE A 105 11.74 -14.31 -3.75
CA ILE A 105 11.01 -13.13 -3.28
C ILE A 105 10.30 -13.48 -1.97
N SER A 106 10.75 -12.89 -0.88
CA SER A 106 10.18 -13.13 0.44
C SER A 106 8.84 -12.42 0.63
N THR A 107 7.87 -13.15 1.19
CA THR A 107 6.55 -12.62 1.58
C THR A 107 6.42 -12.44 3.11
N THR A 108 7.50 -12.61 3.88
CA THR A 108 7.45 -12.62 5.36
C THR A 108 6.91 -11.33 5.98
N ASN A 109 7.13 -10.18 5.33
CA ASN A 109 6.68 -8.88 5.84
C ASN A 109 5.31 -8.45 5.29
N TYR A 110 4.62 -9.34 4.59
CA TYR A 110 3.30 -9.08 4.02
C TYR A 110 2.20 -9.75 4.85
N GLY A 111 0.99 -9.21 4.72
CA GLY A 111 -0.22 -9.83 5.25
C GLY A 111 -0.63 -11.10 4.49
N GLN A 112 -1.73 -11.70 4.93
CA GLN A 112 -2.34 -12.82 4.21
C GLN A 112 -2.78 -12.37 2.81
N PRO A 113 -2.36 -13.08 1.74
CA PRO A 113 -2.71 -12.70 0.39
C PRO A 113 -4.20 -12.95 0.10
N PHE A 114 -4.77 -12.14 -0.79
CA PHE A 114 -6.15 -12.32 -1.26
C PHE A 114 -6.28 -12.02 -2.75
N VAL A 115 -7.30 -12.62 -3.37
CA VAL A 115 -7.60 -12.46 -4.80
C VAL A 115 -8.55 -11.28 -5.02
N GLN A 116 -8.26 -10.44 -6.01
CA GLN A 116 -9.17 -9.42 -6.51
C GLN A 116 -10.28 -10.06 -7.37
N ASN A 117 -11.47 -10.15 -6.78
CA ASN A 117 -12.64 -10.87 -7.32
C ASN A 117 -13.74 -9.94 -7.83
N GLU A 118 -13.45 -8.65 -8.01
CA GLU A 118 -14.40 -7.63 -8.47
C GLU A 118 -15.06 -8.03 -9.81
N TRP A 119 -14.33 -8.71 -10.69
CA TRP A 119 -14.87 -9.26 -11.95
C TRP A 119 -16.02 -10.25 -11.74
N ARG A 120 -16.01 -11.05 -10.65
CA ARG A 120 -17.08 -12.00 -10.33
C ARG A 120 -18.37 -11.27 -9.97
N VAL A 121 -18.26 -10.12 -9.31
CA VAL A 121 -19.41 -9.27 -8.98
C VAL A 121 -20.07 -8.76 -10.27
N TYR A 122 -19.28 -8.19 -11.19
CA TYR A 122 -19.77 -7.75 -12.49
C TYR A 122 -20.37 -8.89 -13.31
N TYR A 123 -19.69 -10.03 -13.35
CA TYR A 123 -20.18 -11.22 -14.05
C TYR A 123 -21.55 -11.62 -13.51
N ASN A 124 -21.74 -11.67 -12.19
CA ASN A 124 -23.00 -12.06 -11.56
C ASN A 124 -24.14 -11.07 -11.82
N GLN A 125 -23.85 -9.77 -11.80
CA GLN A 125 -24.82 -8.70 -12.06
C GLN A 125 -25.22 -8.58 -13.54
N THR A 126 -24.38 -9.05 -14.47
CA THR A 126 -24.67 -8.97 -15.91
C THR A 126 -25.86 -9.87 -16.27
N VAL A 127 -26.92 -9.29 -16.85
CA VAL A 127 -28.14 -10.04 -17.23
C VAL A 127 -27.85 -11.02 -18.37
N ASP A 128 -27.22 -10.55 -19.45
CA ASP A 128 -26.80 -11.39 -20.57
C ASP A 128 -25.37 -11.87 -20.37
N LYS A 129 -25.20 -13.13 -19.95
CA LYS A 129 -23.88 -13.72 -19.70
C LYS A 129 -22.99 -13.81 -20.94
N SER A 130 -23.55 -13.74 -22.15
CA SER A 130 -22.75 -13.70 -23.38
C SER A 130 -21.97 -12.39 -23.55
N GLN A 131 -22.36 -11.34 -22.82
CA GLN A 131 -21.69 -10.04 -22.79
C GLN A 131 -20.83 -9.85 -21.53
N ALA A 132 -20.81 -10.83 -20.63
CA ALA A 132 -20.07 -10.73 -19.38
C ALA A 132 -18.57 -10.95 -19.64
N TYR A 133 -17.75 -10.04 -19.12
CA TYR A 133 -16.30 -10.13 -19.26
C TYR A 133 -15.68 -11.00 -18.16
N VAL A 134 -14.85 -11.96 -18.57
CA VAL A 134 -13.95 -12.72 -17.69
C VAL A 134 -12.52 -12.33 -18.04
N PRO A 135 -11.73 -11.80 -17.10
CA PRO A 135 -10.40 -11.30 -17.40
C PRO A 135 -9.39 -12.42 -17.64
N ASP A 136 -8.46 -12.19 -18.58
CA ASP A 136 -7.29 -13.05 -18.79
C ASP A 136 -6.27 -12.96 -17.65
N VAL A 137 -6.32 -11.89 -16.84
CA VAL A 137 -5.39 -11.64 -15.74
C VAL A 137 -6.15 -11.47 -14.44
N ILE A 138 -5.75 -12.21 -13.41
CA ILE A 138 -6.28 -12.12 -12.06
C ILE A 138 -5.17 -11.64 -11.12
N THR A 139 -5.47 -10.64 -10.30
CA THR A 139 -4.52 -10.04 -9.36
C THR A 139 -4.66 -10.66 -7.98
N ILE A 140 -3.53 -11.04 -7.38
CA ILE A 140 -3.38 -11.41 -5.98
C ILE A 140 -2.65 -10.28 -5.28
N ILE A 141 -3.20 -9.78 -4.19
CA ILE A 141 -2.59 -8.74 -3.38
C ILE A 141 -1.97 -9.37 -2.15
N TYR A 142 -0.68 -9.11 -1.94
CA TYR A 142 0.05 -9.35 -0.69
C TYR A 142 0.07 -8.02 0.07
N PRO A 143 -0.74 -7.84 1.13
CA PRO A 143 -0.92 -6.55 1.77
C PRO A 143 0.34 -6.07 2.48
N PHE A 144 0.62 -4.78 2.45
CA PHE A 144 1.70 -4.19 3.23
C PHE A 144 1.32 -4.06 4.71
N PHE A 145 2.32 -4.30 5.57
CA PHE A 145 2.22 -4.04 7.00
C PHE A 145 3.40 -3.17 7.45
N VAL A 146 3.08 -2.07 8.14
CA VAL A 146 4.08 -1.20 8.76
C VAL A 146 3.81 -1.22 10.27
N ASN A 147 4.82 -1.58 11.06
CA ASN A 147 4.69 -1.71 12.53
C ASN A 147 3.50 -2.60 12.97
N GLY A 148 3.21 -3.66 12.21
CA GLY A 148 2.08 -4.56 12.49
C GLY A 148 0.70 -4.00 12.14
N GLN A 149 0.62 -2.81 11.54
CA GLN A 149 -0.63 -2.20 11.08
C GLN A 149 -0.77 -2.30 9.56
N PRO A 150 -1.99 -2.54 9.05
CA PRO A 150 -2.25 -2.63 7.62
C PRO A 150 -2.11 -1.26 6.93
N VAL A 151 -1.71 -1.30 5.66
CA VAL A 151 -1.63 -0.13 4.78
C VAL A 151 -2.77 -0.14 3.75
N TYR A 152 -3.33 1.02 3.50
CA TYR A 152 -4.42 1.24 2.55
C TYR A 152 -4.09 2.35 1.56
N GLU A 153 -4.55 2.20 0.34
CA GLU A 153 -4.61 3.28 -0.62
C GLU A 153 -5.63 4.33 -0.16
N SER A 154 -5.48 5.58 -0.62
CA SER A 154 -6.45 6.65 -0.34
C SER A 154 -7.88 6.29 -0.78
N GLY A 155 -8.01 5.46 -1.82
CA GLY A 155 -9.28 4.90 -2.29
C GLY A 155 -9.91 3.83 -1.39
N GLY A 156 -9.26 3.41 -0.30
CA GLY A 156 -9.79 2.44 0.67
C GLY A 156 -9.48 0.97 0.39
N ASN A 157 -8.78 0.68 -0.70
CA ASN A 157 -8.26 -0.66 -0.99
C ASN A 157 -7.02 -0.94 -0.14
N GLN A 158 -6.79 -2.20 0.22
CA GLN A 158 -5.52 -2.57 0.85
C GLN A 158 -4.36 -2.37 -0.14
N ALA A 159 -3.35 -1.63 0.30
CA ALA A 159 -2.12 -1.45 -0.46
C ALA A 159 -1.24 -2.69 -0.30
N GLY A 160 -0.51 -3.06 -1.35
CA GLY A 160 0.32 -4.26 -1.33
C GLY A 160 1.12 -4.48 -2.60
N MET A 161 1.93 -5.54 -2.55
CA MET A 161 2.54 -6.11 -3.76
C MET A 161 1.47 -6.88 -4.52
N GLY A 162 1.28 -6.54 -5.79
CA GLY A 162 0.38 -7.28 -6.65
C GLY A 162 1.11 -8.32 -7.48
N VAL A 163 0.55 -9.52 -7.53
CA VAL A 163 0.99 -10.61 -8.40
C VAL A 163 -0.14 -10.92 -9.37
N ASN A 164 0.12 -10.73 -10.66
CA ASN A 164 -0.83 -10.99 -11.72
C ASN A 164 -0.65 -12.41 -12.24
N ILE A 165 -1.73 -13.18 -12.30
CA ILE A 165 -1.78 -14.50 -12.94
C ILE A 165 -2.52 -14.37 -14.26
N ASN A 166 -1.85 -14.68 -15.36
CA ASN A 166 -2.51 -14.93 -16.62
C ASN A 166 -3.19 -16.31 -16.56
N VAL A 167 -4.51 -16.34 -16.49
CA VAL A 167 -5.29 -17.57 -16.30
C VAL A 167 -5.36 -18.42 -17.56
N ARG A 168 -5.21 -17.82 -18.75
CA ARG A 168 -5.14 -18.56 -20.02
C ARG A 168 -3.93 -19.49 -20.08
N TYR A 169 -2.83 -19.08 -19.46
CA TYR A 169 -1.58 -19.85 -19.43
C TYR A 169 -1.23 -20.41 -18.05
N ASN A 170 -2.10 -20.20 -17.06
CA ASN A 170 -1.89 -20.55 -15.66
C ASN A 170 -0.47 -20.17 -15.17
N ARG A 171 -0.08 -18.90 -15.38
CA ARG A 171 1.28 -18.43 -15.14
C ARG A 171 1.28 -17.00 -14.59
N VAL A 172 2.18 -16.72 -13.64
CA VAL A 172 2.44 -15.35 -13.18
C VAL A 172 2.96 -14.52 -14.35
N SER A 173 2.24 -13.45 -14.70
CA SER A 173 2.61 -12.52 -15.75
C SER A 173 3.38 -11.33 -15.23
N ASP A 174 2.99 -10.81 -14.07
CA ASP A 174 3.54 -9.57 -13.55
C ASP A 174 3.60 -9.58 -12.02
N VAL A 175 4.57 -8.85 -11.47
CA VAL A 175 4.69 -8.47 -10.07
C VAL A 175 4.99 -6.98 -10.01
N TRP A 176 4.19 -6.24 -9.25
CA TRP A 176 4.32 -4.79 -9.09
C TRP A 176 4.27 -4.40 -7.62
N ASN A 177 4.83 -3.22 -7.30
CA ASN A 177 5.02 -2.75 -5.93
C ASN A 177 5.79 -3.74 -5.04
N LEU A 178 6.80 -4.41 -5.59
CA LEU A 178 7.79 -5.12 -4.79
C LEU A 178 8.80 -4.11 -4.24
N ILE A 179 8.45 -3.50 -3.11
CA ILE A 179 9.27 -2.48 -2.44
C ILE A 179 10.23 -3.10 -1.42
N SER A 180 11.32 -2.40 -1.14
CA SER A 180 12.34 -2.81 -0.16
C SER A 180 11.83 -2.93 1.27
N GLN A 181 10.73 -2.24 1.59
CA GLN A 181 10.16 -2.08 2.93
C GLN A 181 11.17 -1.54 3.96
N GLN A 182 12.16 -0.76 3.50
CA GLN A 182 13.08 -0.03 4.37
C GLN A 182 12.48 1.34 4.68
N TYR A 183 11.97 1.50 5.91
CA TYR A 183 11.24 2.70 6.29
C TYR A 183 12.06 3.64 7.17
N GLN A 184 11.95 4.93 6.86
CA GLN A 184 12.35 6.03 7.74
C GLN A 184 11.11 6.65 8.39
N SER A 185 11.19 6.91 9.69
CA SER A 185 10.11 7.52 10.49
C SER A 185 10.32 9.02 10.71
N SER A 186 9.22 9.77 10.69
CA SER A 186 9.17 11.19 11.05
C SER A 186 7.97 11.42 11.95
N SER A 187 8.07 12.38 12.87
CA SER A 187 6.99 12.73 13.80
C SER A 187 6.17 13.88 13.24
N TYR A 188 4.84 13.74 13.31
CA TYR A 188 3.88 14.76 12.91
C TYR A 188 2.85 14.98 14.01
N GLU A 189 2.29 16.18 14.07
CA GLU A 189 1.14 16.46 14.91
C GLU A 189 -0.08 15.69 14.37
N ALA A 190 -0.72 14.92 15.25
CA ALA A 190 -1.96 14.23 14.94
C ALA A 190 -3.14 15.20 15.12
N GLU A 191 -4.10 15.16 14.21
CA GLU A 191 -5.40 15.80 14.42
C GLU A 191 -6.22 14.98 15.42
N THR A 192 -6.74 15.66 16.44
CA THR A 192 -7.51 15.07 17.54
C THR A 192 -8.90 15.70 17.67
N ASP A 193 -9.18 16.77 16.94
CA ASP A 193 -10.49 17.40 16.93
C ASP A 193 -11.51 16.51 16.19
N PHE A 194 -12.52 16.06 16.94
CA PHE A 194 -13.53 15.16 16.41
C PHE A 194 -14.33 15.78 15.27
N ASP A 195 -14.71 17.06 15.41
CA ASP A 195 -15.54 17.74 14.41
C ASP A 195 -14.77 17.95 13.09
N ALA A 196 -13.46 18.19 13.16
CA ALA A 196 -12.58 18.24 12.01
C ALA A 196 -12.50 16.87 11.32
N LEU A 197 -12.23 15.80 12.06
CA LEU A 197 -12.18 14.45 11.51
C LEU A 197 -13.52 13.99 10.91
N LEU A 198 -14.63 14.36 11.55
CA LEU A 198 -15.98 14.00 11.09
C LEU A 198 -16.29 14.58 9.71
N LYS A 199 -15.77 15.78 9.37
CA LYS A 199 -15.91 16.36 8.02
C LYS A 199 -15.26 15.48 6.96
N TYR A 200 -14.06 14.98 7.24
CA TYR A 200 -13.34 14.06 6.36
C TYR A 200 -14.02 12.70 6.25
N VAL A 201 -14.48 12.14 7.37
CA VAL A 201 -15.25 10.88 7.38
C VAL A 201 -16.51 11.00 6.54
N THR A 202 -17.23 12.12 6.64
CA THR A 202 -18.47 12.38 5.89
C THR A 202 -18.21 12.55 4.39
N ALA A 203 -17.07 13.13 4.00
CA ALA A 203 -16.65 13.23 2.61
C ALA A 203 -16.14 11.89 2.02
N GLY A 204 -15.85 10.90 2.88
CA GLY A 204 -15.30 9.62 2.49
C GLY A 204 -13.89 9.75 1.88
N ASN A 205 -13.52 8.80 1.03
CA ASN A 205 -12.20 8.73 0.39
C ASN A 205 -11.96 9.81 -0.68
N GLN A 206 -12.93 10.67 -0.95
CA GLN A 206 -12.78 11.81 -1.88
C GLN A 206 -11.96 12.95 -1.26
N GLY A 207 -11.78 12.95 0.07
CA GLY A 207 -11.12 14.02 0.80
C GLY A 207 -12.03 15.24 1.03
N TYR A 208 -11.57 16.17 1.85
CA TYR A 208 -12.27 17.42 2.18
C TYR A 208 -11.31 18.61 2.07
N PRO A 209 -11.72 19.77 1.51
CA PRO A 209 -12.96 19.96 0.76
C PRO A 209 -12.98 19.07 -0.49
N VAL A 210 -14.17 18.65 -0.92
CA VAL A 210 -14.32 17.82 -2.12
C VAL A 210 -13.74 18.60 -3.32
N PRO A 211 -12.83 18.00 -4.12
CA PRO A 211 -12.18 18.72 -5.22
C PRO A 211 -13.19 19.37 -6.16
N LEU A 212 -12.89 20.58 -6.65
CA LEU A 212 -13.75 21.36 -7.58
C LEU A 212 -14.14 20.61 -8.87
N MET A 213 -13.48 19.49 -9.21
CA MET A 213 -13.88 18.61 -10.31
C MET A 213 -15.17 17.83 -10.04
N TYR A 214 -15.62 17.74 -8.78
CA TYR A 214 -16.92 17.23 -8.36
C TYR A 214 -17.68 18.36 -7.67
N PRO A 215 -18.06 19.43 -8.39
CA PRO A 215 -18.82 20.50 -7.76
C PRO A 215 -20.08 19.91 -7.14
N GLU A 216 -20.41 20.34 -5.91
CA GLU A 216 -21.69 20.09 -5.23
C GLU A 216 -22.86 20.81 -5.95
N THR A 217 -22.84 20.84 -7.27
CA THR A 217 -23.98 21.24 -8.09
C THR A 217 -24.95 20.08 -8.13
N ASP A 218 -26.23 20.41 -8.00
CA ASP A 218 -27.46 19.60 -8.04
C ASP A 218 -27.65 18.83 -9.38
N ASN A 219 -26.58 18.28 -9.95
CA ASN A 219 -26.51 17.64 -11.28
C ASN A 219 -27.05 16.20 -11.26
N GLY A 220 -27.95 15.86 -10.34
CA GLY A 220 -28.47 14.50 -10.21
C GLY A 220 -27.47 13.49 -9.63
N MET A 221 -26.48 13.95 -8.84
CA MET A 221 -25.61 13.03 -8.11
C MET A 221 -26.41 12.27 -7.05
N GLN A 222 -26.37 10.94 -7.10
CA GLN A 222 -27.04 10.09 -6.11
C GLN A 222 -26.20 10.02 -4.83
N LYS A 223 -26.71 10.60 -3.75
CA LYS A 223 -26.14 10.39 -2.41
C LYS A 223 -26.48 8.98 -1.95
N THR A 224 -25.47 8.27 -1.47
CA THR A 224 -25.64 6.93 -0.89
C THR A 224 -25.22 6.98 0.56
N GLU A 225 -26.09 6.49 1.45
CA GLU A 225 -25.80 6.45 2.89
C GLU A 225 -24.95 5.21 3.22
N LEU A 226 -23.76 5.46 3.77
CA LEU A 226 -22.85 4.41 4.23
C LEU A 226 -22.85 4.35 5.75
N GLN A 227 -23.01 3.15 6.28
CA GLN A 227 -22.82 2.78 7.66
C GLN A 227 -21.36 2.38 7.86
N LEU A 228 -20.69 3.09 8.76
CA LEU A 228 -19.30 2.85 9.10
C LEU A 228 -19.22 2.12 10.44
N GLY A 229 -18.37 1.10 10.53
CA GLY A 229 -18.06 0.42 11.78
C GLY A 229 -17.01 1.17 12.60
N THR A 230 -16.62 0.56 13.73
CA THR A 230 -15.58 1.12 14.60
C THR A 230 -14.25 1.23 13.85
N PRO A 231 -13.61 2.41 13.83
CA PRO A 231 -12.34 2.57 13.13
C PRO A 231 -11.22 1.80 13.81
N GLN A 232 -10.25 1.39 13.01
CA GLN A 232 -8.97 0.85 13.47
C GLN A 232 -7.83 1.76 13.05
N LEU A 233 -6.71 1.69 13.75
CA LEU A 233 -5.48 2.33 13.30
C LEU A 233 -4.93 1.57 12.10
N GLY A 234 -4.42 2.31 11.13
CA GLY A 234 -3.75 1.79 9.96
C GLY A 234 -2.80 2.85 9.40
N TYR A 235 -2.32 2.59 8.19
CA TYR A 235 -1.58 3.58 7.42
C TYR A 235 -2.28 3.86 6.10
N MET A 236 -2.27 5.11 5.66
CA MET A 236 -2.60 5.51 4.30
C MET A 236 -1.32 5.64 3.49
N HIS A 237 -1.29 4.97 2.34
CA HIS A 237 -0.27 5.12 1.32
C HIS A 237 -0.45 6.46 0.60
N TYR A 238 0.60 7.28 0.58
CA TYR A 238 0.56 8.63 0.04
C TYR A 238 1.81 8.93 -0.77
N TRP A 239 1.61 9.33 -2.03
CA TRP A 239 2.66 9.80 -2.91
C TRP A 239 2.70 11.32 -2.89
N THR A 240 3.89 11.88 -2.76
CA THR A 240 4.08 13.32 -2.85
C THR A 240 5.37 13.66 -3.58
N TYR A 241 5.44 14.87 -4.14
CA TYR A 241 6.64 15.37 -4.80
C TYR A 241 7.16 16.57 -4.02
N LEU A 242 8.34 16.44 -3.42
CA LEU A 242 8.96 17.47 -2.58
C LEU A 242 10.45 17.54 -2.87
N ASN A 243 10.99 18.76 -2.97
CA ASN A 243 12.41 19.02 -3.20
C ASN A 243 12.98 18.31 -4.45
N ASN A 244 12.19 18.24 -5.52
CA ASN A 244 12.50 17.53 -6.75
C ASN A 244 12.65 16.01 -6.63
N GLU A 245 12.05 15.42 -5.61
CA GLU A 245 12.01 13.97 -5.38
C GLU A 245 10.57 13.49 -5.23
N ASN A 246 10.25 12.36 -5.85
CA ASN A 246 9.09 11.58 -5.46
C ASN A 246 9.33 10.99 -4.07
N GLN A 247 8.30 11.02 -3.23
CA GLN A 247 8.34 10.51 -1.88
C GLN A 247 7.12 9.62 -1.64
N GLU A 248 7.40 8.38 -1.30
CA GLU A 248 6.40 7.40 -0.85
C GLU A 248 6.30 7.46 0.68
N LEU A 249 5.12 7.88 1.16
CA LEU A 249 4.83 8.08 2.57
C LEU A 249 3.72 7.12 3.04
N PHE A 250 3.82 6.71 4.31
CA PHE A 250 2.82 5.91 5.00
C PHE A 250 2.35 6.73 6.19
N LEU A 251 1.16 7.32 6.08
CA LEU A 251 0.63 8.25 7.07
C LEU A 251 -0.26 7.49 8.05
N PRO A 252 -0.12 7.66 9.38
CA PRO A 252 -1.08 7.09 10.32
C PRO A 252 -2.51 7.50 9.96
N ALA A 253 -3.46 6.58 10.02
CA ALA A 253 -4.83 6.80 9.59
C ALA A 253 -5.85 6.06 10.46
N LEU A 254 -7.07 6.57 10.51
CA LEU A 254 -8.25 5.85 10.95
C LEU A 254 -8.90 5.16 9.76
N VAL A 255 -9.15 3.86 9.90
CA VAL A 255 -9.71 3.02 8.84
C VAL A 255 -11.07 2.51 9.31
N PHE A 256 -12.12 3.01 8.68
CA PHE A 256 -13.50 2.69 8.99
C PHE A 256 -14.01 1.61 8.02
N PRO A 257 -14.42 0.42 8.51
CA PRO A 257 -15.02 -0.58 7.65
C PRO A 257 -16.42 -0.14 7.20
N VAL A 258 -16.75 -0.30 5.92
CA VAL A 258 -18.10 -0.06 5.40
C VAL A 258 -18.96 -1.30 5.66
N LEU A 259 -20.03 -1.14 6.43
CA LEU A 259 -20.90 -2.25 6.88
C LEU A 259 -22.01 -2.59 5.88
N ASN A 260 -22.42 -1.62 5.07
CA ASN A 260 -23.50 -1.73 4.08
C ASN A 260 -23.02 -1.32 2.67
N PRO A 261 -22.00 -2.01 2.10
CA PRO A 261 -21.53 -1.67 0.77
C PRO A 261 -22.70 -1.76 -0.22
N PRO A 262 -22.94 -0.72 -1.03
CA PRO A 262 -24.05 -0.69 -1.99
C PRO A 262 -24.00 -1.90 -2.94
N THR A 263 -25.13 -2.60 -3.09
CA THR A 263 -25.22 -3.83 -3.88
C THR A 263 -25.45 -3.61 -5.37
N GLU A 264 -25.97 -2.43 -5.74
CA GLU A 264 -26.32 -2.05 -7.12
C GLU A 264 -25.22 -1.21 -7.79
N ALA A 265 -24.25 -0.72 -7.02
CA ALA A 265 -23.23 0.18 -7.52
C ALA A 265 -21.89 -0.54 -7.74
N TYR A 266 -21.21 -0.08 -8.77
CA TYR A 266 -19.96 -0.58 -9.34
C TYR A 266 -18.97 -1.15 -8.31
N ALA A 267 -18.25 -2.21 -8.68
CA ALA A 267 -17.20 -2.85 -7.86
C ALA A 267 -16.01 -1.93 -7.49
N TYR A 268 -16.07 -0.65 -7.83
CA TYR A 268 -15.13 0.40 -7.44
C TYR A 268 -15.50 1.10 -6.13
N LEU A 269 -16.59 0.69 -5.47
CA LEU A 269 -16.96 1.29 -4.20
C LEU A 269 -15.99 0.89 -3.08
N PRO A 270 -15.56 1.86 -2.26
CA PRO A 270 -14.57 1.61 -1.24
C PRO A 270 -15.13 0.65 -0.18
N LYS A 271 -14.40 -0.42 0.12
CA LYS A 271 -14.72 -1.34 1.22
C LYS A 271 -14.45 -0.69 2.59
N GLN A 272 -13.62 0.35 2.60
CA GLN A 272 -13.18 1.08 3.80
C GLN A 272 -13.05 2.57 3.51
N VAL A 273 -13.35 3.40 4.50
CA VAL A 273 -13.02 4.84 4.49
C VAL A 273 -11.73 5.06 5.26
N VAL A 274 -10.74 5.69 4.64
CA VAL A 274 -9.38 5.86 5.19
C VAL A 274 -9.10 7.33 5.40
N ILE A 275 -8.98 7.75 6.67
CA ILE A 275 -8.78 9.15 7.04
C ILE A 275 -7.39 9.31 7.68
N PRO A 276 -6.44 10.00 7.03
CA PRO A 276 -5.12 10.23 7.62
C PRO A 276 -5.23 11.15 8.84
N LEU A 277 -4.38 10.91 9.84
CA LEU A 277 -4.37 11.66 11.10
C LEU A 277 -3.37 12.82 11.09
N VAL A 278 -2.59 12.99 10.04
CA VAL A 278 -1.56 14.06 9.98
C VAL A 278 -2.24 15.41 9.78
N LYS A 279 -2.13 16.30 10.77
CA LYS A 279 -2.82 17.59 10.79
C LYS A 279 -2.48 18.49 9.59
N GLU A 280 -1.21 18.55 9.19
CA GLU A 280 -0.75 19.30 8.00
C GLU A 280 -1.47 18.82 6.73
N TYR A 281 -1.69 17.51 6.59
CA TYR A 281 -2.41 16.95 5.46
C TYR A 281 -3.88 17.41 5.46
N LEU A 282 -4.56 17.33 6.61
CA LEU A 282 -5.98 17.69 6.77
C LEU A 282 -6.24 19.21 6.76
N GLN A 283 -5.21 20.06 6.81
CA GLN A 283 -5.37 21.51 6.74
C GLN A 283 -5.06 22.07 5.34
N SER A 284 -4.53 21.24 4.44
CA SER A 284 -4.29 21.63 3.06
C SER A 284 -5.63 21.77 2.32
N SER A 285 -5.93 22.98 1.83
CA SER A 285 -7.19 23.29 1.12
C SER A 285 -7.35 22.49 -0.18
N TYR A 286 -6.22 22.03 -0.70
CA TYR A 286 -6.04 20.90 -1.58
C TYR A 286 -4.80 20.16 -1.09
N PRO A 287 -4.72 18.82 -1.06
CA PRO A 287 -3.44 18.10 -0.91
C PRO A 287 -2.42 18.42 -2.02
N ILE A 288 -2.81 19.27 -2.99
CA ILE A 288 -1.99 19.86 -4.05
C ILE A 288 -1.25 21.14 -3.58
N ASP A 289 -1.69 21.83 -2.53
CA ASP A 289 -1.12 23.12 -2.09
C ASP A 289 0.12 23.00 -1.19
N GLY A 290 0.58 21.78 -0.91
CA GLY A 290 1.91 21.59 -0.35
C GLY A 290 2.19 20.14 0.06
N PRO A 291 3.34 19.57 -0.31
CA PRO A 291 3.72 18.24 0.13
C PRO A 291 3.91 18.22 1.66
N ILE A 292 3.54 17.10 2.31
CA ILE A 292 3.89 16.84 3.70
C ILE A 292 5.41 16.96 3.84
N ARG A 293 5.87 17.86 4.70
CA ARG A 293 7.31 18.08 4.89
C ARG A 293 7.89 17.01 5.79
N ILE A 294 8.83 16.22 5.26
CA ILE A 294 9.53 15.23 6.06
C ILE A 294 10.31 15.91 7.18
N MET A 295 9.84 15.72 8.41
CA MET A 295 10.54 16.17 9.61
C MET A 295 11.82 15.34 9.79
N PRO A 296 12.94 15.96 10.20
CA PRO A 296 14.15 15.22 10.55
C PRO A 296 13.81 14.08 11.51
N ALA A 297 14.39 12.91 11.26
CA ALA A 297 14.24 11.79 12.18
C ALA A 297 14.66 12.26 13.57
N SER A 298 13.78 12.12 14.57
CA SER A 298 14.21 12.33 15.97
C SER A 298 15.37 11.38 16.22
N PRO A 299 16.53 11.85 16.71
CA PRO A 299 17.59 10.95 17.10
C PRO A 299 17.01 10.04 18.17
N ALA A 300 16.87 8.75 17.85
CA ALA A 300 16.44 7.75 18.80
C ALA A 300 17.40 7.84 20.01
N GLY A 301 16.87 8.32 21.12
CA GLY A 301 17.63 8.46 22.36
C GLY A 301 17.99 7.08 22.88
N GLY A 302 19.29 6.79 22.89
CA GLY A 302 19.91 5.75 23.72
C GLY A 302 20.45 4.53 22.95
N PRO A 303 21.67 4.07 23.28
CA PRO A 303 22.25 2.90 22.63
C PRO A 303 21.39 1.66 22.88
N ALA A 304 21.23 0.84 21.84
CA ALA A 304 20.64 -0.48 21.95
C ALA A 304 21.35 -1.26 23.05
N VAL A 305 20.63 -1.56 24.14
CA VAL A 305 21.09 -2.53 25.12
C VAL A 305 21.06 -3.88 24.39
N PRO A 306 22.20 -4.57 24.23
CA PRO A 306 22.21 -5.87 23.58
C PRO A 306 21.36 -6.84 24.42
N MET A 307 20.35 -7.45 23.81
CA MET A 307 19.65 -8.58 24.38
C MET A 307 20.66 -9.72 24.54
N THR A 308 21.07 -9.98 25.78
CA THR A 308 21.80 -11.19 26.12
C THR A 308 20.80 -12.33 26.26
N GLU A 309 21.12 -13.45 25.62
CA GLU A 309 20.32 -14.68 25.63
C GLU A 309 20.03 -15.19 27.05
N PRO A 310 18.87 -15.81 27.32
CA PRO A 310 18.62 -16.44 28.60
C PRO A 310 19.37 -17.77 28.69
N GLY A 311 20.54 -17.72 29.32
CA GLY A 311 21.28 -18.89 29.80
C GLY A 311 20.64 -19.52 31.03
N ALA A 312 20.71 -20.85 31.06
CA ALA A 312 20.16 -21.77 32.03
C ALA A 312 20.34 -21.42 33.53
N THR A 313 19.24 -21.65 34.26
CA THR A 313 19.12 -22.14 35.65
C THR A 313 20.38 -22.13 36.53
N GLY A 314 20.38 -21.24 37.53
CA GLY A 314 21.24 -21.28 38.71
C GLY A 314 20.45 -20.95 39.97
N SER A 315 20.46 -21.87 40.92
CA SER A 315 19.73 -21.93 42.19
C SER A 315 20.32 -21.08 43.32
N GLY A 316 19.46 -20.67 44.27
CA GLY A 316 19.76 -20.17 45.62
C GLY A 316 19.76 -18.64 45.74
N SER A 317 19.37 -17.97 46.82
CA SER A 317 18.70 -18.23 48.11
C SER A 317 18.88 -16.93 48.92
N SER A 318 17.83 -16.46 49.63
CA SER A 318 17.86 -15.51 50.79
C SER A 318 18.54 -14.13 50.62
N SER A 319 18.06 -12.99 51.13
CA SER A 319 17.39 -12.71 52.41
C SER A 319 16.70 -11.32 52.43
N ALA A 320 15.77 -11.17 53.37
CA ALA A 320 15.10 -9.97 53.93
C ALA A 320 15.90 -8.63 53.87
N GLY A 321 15.32 -7.43 53.90
CA GLY A 321 13.97 -6.93 54.18
C GLY A 321 14.11 -5.50 54.77
N SER A 322 13.23 -4.55 54.46
CA SER A 322 12.92 -3.40 55.33
C SER A 322 11.70 -2.63 54.81
N ALA A 323 10.84 -2.25 55.75
CA ALA A 323 9.59 -1.53 55.58
C ALA A 323 9.74 0.00 55.76
N GLY A 324 8.68 0.74 55.40
CA GLY A 324 8.42 2.16 55.70
C GLY A 324 7.55 2.79 54.60
N VAL A 325 6.22 2.67 54.61
CA VAL A 325 5.18 3.48 55.32
C VAL A 325 5.16 4.97 54.90
N ALA A 326 4.14 5.28 54.09
CA ALA A 326 3.23 6.45 53.99
C ALA A 326 3.69 7.87 54.37
N GLU A 327 3.38 8.87 53.52
CA GLU A 327 2.18 9.70 53.65
C GLU A 327 1.91 10.57 52.39
N PRO A 328 0.65 11.05 52.17
CA PRO A 328 0.20 11.84 51.02
C PRO A 328 0.12 13.35 51.31
N THR A 329 0.21 14.19 50.29
CA THR A 329 -0.11 15.64 50.35
C THR A 329 -1.14 15.96 49.26
N VAL A 330 -2.43 16.06 49.61
CA VAL A 330 -3.19 17.24 50.06
C VAL A 330 -3.44 18.25 48.94
N VAL A 331 -4.69 18.25 48.49
CA VAL A 331 -5.38 19.22 47.64
C VAL A 331 -5.76 20.43 48.50
N GLU A 332 -5.42 21.65 48.06
CA GLU A 332 -5.96 22.89 48.63
C GLU A 332 -7.21 23.36 47.85
N PRO A 333 -8.27 23.84 48.54
CA PRO A 333 -9.56 24.19 47.93
C PRO A 333 -9.66 25.64 47.43
N GLU A 334 -10.56 25.85 46.47
CA GLU A 334 -11.00 27.15 45.96
C GLU A 334 -11.62 28.05 47.05
N PRO A 335 -11.40 29.38 46.99
CA PRO A 335 -12.15 30.33 47.81
C PRO A 335 -13.47 30.75 47.13
N ALA A 336 -14.59 30.51 47.83
CA ALA A 336 -15.89 31.11 47.54
C ALA A 336 -16.13 32.31 48.48
N ILE A 337 -16.49 33.47 47.92
CA ILE A 337 -17.20 34.55 48.64
C ILE A 337 -18.24 35.19 47.69
N GLU A 338 -19.52 35.01 48.03
CA GLU A 338 -20.75 35.72 47.60
C GLU A 338 -20.97 37.00 48.47
N PRO A 339 -22.06 37.81 48.34
CA PRO A 339 -22.83 38.25 47.16
C PRO A 339 -23.11 39.79 47.13
N ALA A 340 -23.63 40.24 45.97
CA ALA A 340 -24.56 41.36 45.66
C ALA A 340 -24.46 42.77 46.31
N GLN A 341 -24.37 43.78 45.44
CA GLN A 341 -25.40 44.83 45.30
C GLN A 341 -25.71 45.07 43.83
#